data_AF-A0AAU9XA18-F1
#
_entry.id   AF-A0AAU9XA18-F1
#
_cell.length_a   1.000
_cell.length_b   1.000
_cell.length_c   1.000
_cell.angle_alpha   90.00
_cell.angle_beta   90.00
_cell.angle_gamma   90.00
#
_symmetry.space_group_name_H-M   'P 1'
#
loop_
_entity.id
_entity.type
_entity.pdbx_description
1 polymer ?
#
loop_
_entity_poly.entity_id
_entity_poly.type
_entity_poly.pdbx_seq_one_letter_code
_entity_poly.pdbx_strand_id
1 'polypeptide(L)'
;MVPQSKYLLIGLPVVTLAGIAALWWKQHVKRRSFKEVGSVTGLFVYPVKSCKGIRMDSVKCFKEGMEYDRHWIVLDAKGNFITQRKDPKLALVVPHFEDGRYLCLNAPGMEMLKLEIQLPVDQREFKRIKIFGMEGEGQYVGDEASEWFSKYMNKPGYKMYKLSRTRVIRTHDEWSDIGEAGDQATFGDFAPYMILAEACLASLNQELSLPLEMERFRPNIVINGLNAFEEDKWEGGRKIKIGDVVFRYLNNCARCSLPIVNPKTGEKKGEEPLKTLRRIRLPEDRDPRYDRSPLFGINAAPDTDGMGVIRQGDAVMIWS
;
A
#
# COMPACT_ATOMS: atom_id res chain seq x y z
N MET A 1 -66.19 38.77 -30.73
CA MET A 1 -65.97 37.70 -29.75
C MET A 1 -64.65 37.03 -30.06
N VAL A 2 -63.59 37.36 -29.31
CA VAL A 2 -62.26 36.71 -29.40
C VAL A 2 -62.15 35.75 -28.22
N PRO A 3 -61.80 34.46 -28.41
CA PRO A 3 -61.71 33.53 -27.29
C PRO A 3 -60.45 33.84 -26.47
N GLN A 4 -60.63 34.14 -25.18
CA GLN A 4 -59.51 34.23 -24.24
C GLN A 4 -58.87 32.84 -24.06
N SER A 5 -57.56 32.81 -24.29
CA SER A 5 -56.68 31.65 -24.21
C SER A 5 -56.76 30.96 -22.84
N LYS A 6 -57.26 29.71 -22.82
CA LYS A 6 -57.25 28.81 -21.66
C LYS A 6 -55.85 28.30 -21.27
N TYR A 7 -54.80 28.70 -21.99
CA TYR A 7 -53.44 28.23 -21.76
C TYR A 7 -52.65 29.06 -20.73
N LEU A 8 -53.14 30.23 -20.33
CA LEU A 8 -52.39 31.10 -19.41
C LEU A 8 -52.47 30.66 -17.93
N LEU A 9 -53.55 29.98 -17.53
CA LEU A 9 -53.78 29.60 -16.12
C LEU A 9 -53.16 28.26 -15.72
N ILE A 10 -52.78 27.41 -16.68
CA ILE A 10 -52.13 26.11 -16.42
C ILE A 10 -50.60 26.25 -16.36
N GLY A 11 -50.03 27.32 -16.95
CA GLY A 11 -48.57 27.54 -16.98
C GLY A 11 -47.97 28.06 -15.66
N LEU A 12 -48.67 28.95 -14.95
CA LEU A 12 -48.14 29.55 -13.71
C LEU A 12 -47.86 28.51 -12.60
N PRO A 13 -48.77 27.58 -12.26
CA PRO A 13 -48.53 26.61 -11.18
C PRO A 13 -47.37 25.65 -11.48
N VAL A 14 -47.21 25.26 -12.74
CA VAL A 14 -46.15 24.34 -13.19
C VAL A 14 -44.78 25.01 -13.12
N VAL A 15 -44.66 26.28 -13.53
CA VAL A 15 -43.41 27.04 -13.44
C VAL A 15 -43.00 27.27 -11.97
N THR A 16 -43.96 27.56 -11.09
CA THR A 16 -43.68 27.76 -9.66
C THR A 16 -43.27 26.45 -8.97
N LEU A 17 -43.94 25.32 -9.28
CA LEU A 17 -43.55 24.00 -8.77
C LEU A 17 -42.19 23.55 -9.28
N ALA A 18 -41.88 23.78 -10.57
CA ALA A 18 -40.57 23.49 -11.14
C ALA A 18 -39.47 24.38 -10.51
N GLY A 19 -39.76 25.65 -10.23
CA GLY A 19 -38.85 26.56 -9.54
C GLY A 19 -38.57 26.14 -8.09
N ILE A 20 -39.60 25.73 -7.35
CA ILE A 20 -39.45 25.22 -5.98
C ILE A 20 -38.70 23.88 -5.99
N ALA A 21 -39.01 22.98 -6.91
CA ALA A 21 -38.30 21.72 -7.07
C ALA A 21 -36.82 21.94 -7.47
N ALA A 22 -36.52 22.91 -8.33
CA ALA A 22 -35.16 23.26 -8.71
C ALA A 22 -34.39 23.93 -7.55
N LEU A 23 -35.04 24.78 -6.74
CA LEU A 23 -34.43 25.38 -5.55
C LEU A 23 -34.21 24.35 -4.44
N TRP A 24 -35.16 23.44 -4.23
CA TRP A 24 -35.06 22.31 -3.32
C TRP A 24 -33.96 21.34 -3.79
N TRP A 25 -33.92 20.99 -5.08
CA TRP A 25 -32.83 20.22 -5.69
C TRP A 25 -31.48 20.92 -5.53
N LYS A 26 -31.40 22.23 -5.73
CA LYS A 26 -30.16 23.01 -5.57
C LYS A 26 -29.72 23.14 -4.10
N GLN A 27 -30.66 23.13 -3.15
CA GLN A 27 -30.38 23.09 -1.71
C GLN A 27 -30.03 21.68 -1.21
N HIS A 28 -30.55 20.62 -1.83
CA HIS A 28 -30.37 19.23 -1.40
C HIS A 28 -29.33 18.44 -2.20
N VAL A 29 -28.87 18.93 -3.35
CA VAL A 29 -27.65 18.42 -4.00
C VAL A 29 -26.44 18.95 -3.22
N LYS A 30 -25.97 18.15 -2.27
CA LYS A 30 -24.62 18.33 -1.71
C LYS A 30 -23.63 18.26 -2.88
N ARG A 31 -22.99 19.38 -3.21
CA ARG A 31 -21.88 19.39 -4.16
C ARG A 31 -20.78 18.53 -3.56
N ARG A 32 -20.58 17.34 -4.15
CA ARG A 32 -19.47 16.47 -3.77
C ARG A 32 -18.17 17.22 -3.97
N SER A 33 -17.31 17.20 -2.95
CA SER A 33 -16.04 17.91 -2.96
C SER A 33 -15.03 17.17 -2.09
N PHE A 34 -13.74 17.44 -2.33
CA PHE A 34 -12.68 16.98 -1.44
C PHE A 34 -12.70 17.78 -0.15
N LYS A 35 -12.76 17.09 1.00
CA LYS A 35 -12.63 17.68 2.33
C LYS A 35 -11.39 17.15 3.02
N GLU A 36 -10.66 18.05 3.65
CA GLU A 36 -9.49 17.69 4.45
C GLU A 36 -9.92 16.89 5.68
N VAL A 37 -9.23 15.78 5.92
CA VAL A 37 -9.44 14.91 7.09
C VAL A 37 -8.17 14.70 7.91
N GLY A 38 -7.04 15.24 7.46
CA GLY A 38 -5.75 15.06 8.11
C GLY A 38 -4.58 15.37 7.19
N SER A 39 -3.39 14.88 7.56
CA SER A 39 -2.14 15.09 6.82
C SER A 39 -1.24 13.86 6.83
N VAL A 40 -0.30 13.79 5.88
CA VAL A 40 0.73 12.76 5.83
C VAL A 40 1.78 13.00 6.91
N THR A 41 1.96 12.04 7.81
CA THR A 41 2.99 12.10 8.86
C THR A 41 4.19 11.19 8.61
N GLY A 42 4.10 10.28 7.64
CA GLY A 42 5.23 9.44 7.27
C GLY A 42 5.07 8.81 5.89
N LEU A 43 6.17 8.74 5.16
CA LEU A 43 6.27 8.01 3.90
C LEU A 43 7.38 6.98 4.01
N PHE A 44 7.11 5.76 3.55
CA PHE A 44 8.05 4.66 3.64
C PHE A 44 8.10 3.84 2.35
N VAL A 45 9.33 3.59 1.92
CA VAL A 45 9.65 2.71 0.79
C VAL A 45 10.41 1.50 1.33
N TYR A 46 10.13 0.32 0.81
CA TYR A 46 10.81 -0.92 1.20
C TYR A 46 11.44 -1.55 -0.04
N PRO A 47 12.64 -1.10 -0.46
CA PRO A 47 13.21 -1.45 -1.76
C PRO A 47 13.27 -2.95 -2.02
N VAL A 48 13.80 -3.70 -1.06
CA VAL A 48 13.87 -5.16 -1.11
C VAL A 48 12.72 -5.74 -0.30
N LYS A 49 11.93 -6.63 -0.92
CA LYS A 49 10.83 -7.35 -0.26
C LYS A 49 11.33 -7.95 1.06
N SER A 50 10.58 -7.70 2.14
CA SER A 50 10.86 -8.18 3.50
C SER A 50 12.08 -7.57 4.23
N CYS A 51 12.84 -6.67 3.60
CA CYS A 51 13.93 -5.96 4.27
C CYS A 51 13.44 -4.68 4.97
N LYS A 52 14.34 -3.96 5.63
CA LYS A 52 14.02 -2.72 6.35
C LYS A 52 13.48 -1.64 5.40
N GLY A 53 12.56 -0.83 5.92
CA GLY A 53 12.03 0.33 5.19
C GLY A 53 12.93 1.55 5.33
N ILE A 54 12.83 2.45 4.36
CA ILE A 54 13.46 3.76 4.33
C ILE A 54 12.34 4.79 4.51
N ARG A 55 12.52 5.72 5.46
CA ARG A 55 11.62 6.86 5.60
C ARG A 55 11.98 7.92 4.56
N MET A 56 10.97 8.48 3.92
CA MET A 56 11.09 9.48 2.87
C MET A 56 10.40 10.78 3.28
N ASP A 57 10.96 11.92 2.88
CA ASP A 57 10.29 13.23 3.01
C ASP A 57 9.37 13.52 1.82
N SER A 58 9.73 12.99 0.65
CA SER A 58 8.95 13.04 -0.59
C SER A 58 9.24 11.81 -1.43
N VAL A 59 8.25 11.37 -2.21
CA VAL A 59 8.38 10.20 -3.07
C VAL A 59 7.50 10.33 -4.31
N LYS A 60 8.02 9.87 -5.45
CA LYS A 60 7.21 9.73 -6.66
C LYS A 60 6.30 8.51 -6.53
N CYS A 61 5.09 8.64 -7.03
CA CYS A 61 4.04 7.64 -6.97
C CYS A 61 3.63 7.25 -8.39
N PHE A 62 3.62 5.95 -8.65
CA PHE A 62 3.25 5.33 -9.93
C PHE A 62 2.08 4.37 -9.75
N LYS A 63 1.61 3.78 -10.86
CA LYS A 63 0.48 2.83 -10.86
C LYS A 63 0.75 1.59 -10.02
N GLU A 64 2.00 1.13 -10.06
CA GLU A 64 2.51 -0.08 -9.41
C GLU A 64 3.00 0.12 -7.97
N GLY A 65 3.15 1.38 -7.52
CA GLY A 65 3.63 1.72 -6.18
C GLY A 65 4.49 2.98 -6.14
N MET A 66 5.03 3.28 -4.96
CA MET A 66 6.03 4.33 -4.79
C MET A 66 7.34 3.96 -5.52
N GLU A 67 8.10 4.97 -5.94
CA GLU A 67 9.42 4.78 -6.55
C GLU A 67 10.26 3.83 -5.69
N TYR A 68 10.72 2.75 -6.33
CA TYR A 68 11.54 1.69 -5.73
C TYR A 68 10.86 0.76 -4.73
N ASP A 69 9.58 0.95 -4.40
CA ASP A 69 8.92 0.14 -3.37
C ASP A 69 8.73 -1.32 -3.81
N ARG A 70 9.42 -2.24 -3.13
CA ARG A 70 9.47 -3.67 -3.43
C ARG A 70 9.84 -3.95 -4.90
N HIS A 71 10.77 -3.17 -5.46
CA HIS A 71 11.35 -3.43 -6.78
C HIS A 71 12.36 -4.58 -6.78
N TRP A 72 12.85 -5.01 -5.62
CA TRP A 72 13.74 -6.16 -5.53
C TRP A 72 13.16 -7.26 -4.66
N ILE A 73 13.51 -8.50 -5.00
CA ILE A 73 13.11 -9.70 -4.27
C ILE A 73 14.27 -10.70 -4.24
N VAL A 74 14.34 -11.46 -3.16
CA VAL A 74 15.34 -12.53 -3.00
C VAL A 74 14.62 -13.87 -2.97
N LEU A 75 15.14 -14.81 -3.76
CA LEU A 75 14.67 -16.19 -3.82
C LEU A 75 15.73 -17.11 -3.20
N ASP A 76 15.29 -18.17 -2.52
CA ASP A 76 16.17 -19.24 -2.06
C ASP A 76 16.60 -20.16 -3.23
N ALA A 77 17.45 -21.15 -2.94
CA ALA A 77 17.94 -22.12 -3.93
C ALA A 77 16.84 -22.96 -4.60
N LYS A 78 15.63 -23.01 -4.00
CA LYS A 78 14.47 -23.70 -4.56
C LYS A 78 13.58 -22.75 -5.40
N GLY A 79 13.96 -21.48 -5.50
CA GLY A 79 13.21 -20.45 -6.21
C GLY A 79 12.04 -19.86 -5.41
N ASN A 80 11.92 -20.15 -4.11
CA ASN A 80 10.89 -19.55 -3.27
C ASN A 80 11.35 -18.17 -2.80
N PHE A 81 10.48 -17.18 -2.86
CA PHE A 81 10.80 -15.89 -2.25
C PHE A 81 10.89 -16.02 -0.73
N ILE A 82 11.92 -15.39 -0.16
CA ILE A 82 12.12 -15.37 1.29
C ILE A 82 11.33 -14.24 1.93
N THR A 83 10.96 -14.43 3.20
CA THR A 83 10.11 -13.48 3.91
C THR A 83 10.57 -13.27 5.33
N GLN A 84 10.39 -12.07 5.83
CA GLN A 84 10.68 -11.73 7.22
C GLN A 84 9.88 -12.59 8.22
N ARG A 85 8.73 -13.15 7.80
CA ARG A 85 7.92 -14.08 8.59
C ARG A 85 8.66 -15.37 8.94
N LYS A 86 9.43 -15.89 7.98
CA LYS A 86 10.22 -17.14 8.07
C LYS A 86 11.66 -16.86 8.51
N ASP A 87 12.22 -15.76 8.02
CA ASP A 87 13.60 -15.33 8.27
C ASP A 87 13.62 -13.90 8.86
N PRO A 88 13.32 -13.73 10.16
CA PRO A 88 13.22 -12.43 10.82
C PRO A 88 14.44 -11.52 10.68
N LYS A 89 15.64 -12.09 10.51
CA LYS A 89 16.89 -11.34 10.31
C LYS A 89 16.88 -10.44 9.07
N LEU A 90 16.01 -10.69 8.08
CA LEU A 90 15.80 -9.76 6.96
C LEU A 90 15.41 -8.34 7.41
N ALA A 91 14.83 -8.20 8.61
CA ALA A 91 14.61 -6.90 9.26
C ALA A 91 15.86 -6.04 9.39
N LEU A 92 17.03 -6.69 9.49
CA LEU A 92 18.31 -6.06 9.75
C LEU A 92 19.09 -5.77 8.47
N VAL A 93 18.56 -6.15 7.30
CA VAL A 93 19.07 -5.71 6.01
C VAL A 93 18.55 -4.30 5.75
N VAL A 94 19.44 -3.32 5.83
CA VAL A 94 19.16 -1.88 5.75
C VAL A 94 19.51 -1.38 4.36
N PRO A 95 18.51 -1.06 3.51
CA PRO A 95 18.75 -0.44 2.22
C PRO A 95 18.95 1.07 2.35
N HIS A 96 19.80 1.64 1.49
CA HIS A 96 19.87 3.08 1.22
C HIS A 96 20.24 3.32 -0.24
N PHE A 97 20.03 4.54 -0.74
CA PHE A 97 20.39 4.92 -2.12
C PHE A 97 21.57 5.87 -2.12
N GLU A 98 22.49 5.68 -3.06
CA GLU A 98 23.64 6.57 -3.29
C GLU A 98 23.61 7.13 -4.72
N ASP A 99 23.78 8.44 -4.84
CA ASP A 99 23.90 9.19 -6.09
C ASP A 99 22.77 8.98 -7.12
N GLY A 100 21.62 8.47 -6.68
CA GLY A 100 20.50 8.09 -7.56
C GLY A 100 20.82 6.95 -8.52
N ARG A 101 22.00 6.32 -8.38
CA ARG A 101 22.51 5.27 -9.27
C ARG A 101 22.60 3.92 -8.58
N TYR A 102 22.82 3.90 -7.27
CA TYR A 102 23.10 2.69 -6.53
C TYR A 102 22.06 2.40 -5.44
N LEU A 103 21.69 1.13 -5.32
CA LEU A 103 21.05 0.57 -4.13
C LEU A 103 22.14 -0.10 -3.29
N CYS A 104 22.34 0.39 -2.07
CA CYS A 104 23.29 -0.17 -1.14
C CYS A 104 22.57 -0.93 -0.01
N LEU A 105 23.08 -2.10 0.37
CA LEU A 105 22.54 -2.91 1.46
C LEU A 105 23.59 -3.12 2.56
N ASN A 106 23.22 -2.78 3.79
CA ASN A 106 24.01 -3.06 4.98
C ASN A 106 23.32 -4.14 5.83
N ALA A 107 24.11 -5.01 6.46
CA ALA A 107 23.58 -5.97 7.44
C ALA A 107 24.66 -6.34 8.48
N PRO A 108 24.25 -6.80 9.68
CA PRO A 108 25.20 -7.19 10.72
C PRO A 108 26.21 -8.26 10.24
N GLY A 109 27.50 -7.99 10.43
CA GLY A 109 28.59 -8.91 10.07
C GLY A 109 28.87 -9.03 8.57
N MET A 110 28.30 -8.13 7.76
CA MET A 110 28.50 -8.11 6.31
C MET A 110 29.19 -6.82 5.88
N GLU A 111 30.03 -6.90 4.85
CA GLU A 111 30.42 -5.72 4.10
C GLU A 111 29.22 -5.15 3.33
N MET A 112 29.24 -3.86 3.04
CA MET A 112 28.17 -3.21 2.29
C MET A 112 28.11 -3.77 0.87
N LEU A 113 26.94 -4.22 0.45
CA LEU A 113 26.67 -4.57 -0.95
C LEU A 113 26.26 -3.31 -1.70
N LYS A 114 26.87 -3.01 -2.85
CA LYS A 114 26.55 -1.83 -3.66
C LYS A 114 26.14 -2.24 -5.07
N LEU A 115 24.86 -2.06 -5.41
CA LEU A 115 24.26 -2.54 -6.66
C LEU A 115 23.86 -1.39 -7.56
N GLU A 116 24.12 -1.49 -8.87
CA GLU A 116 23.54 -0.55 -9.82
C GLU A 116 22.02 -0.71 -9.92
N ILE A 117 21.29 0.40 -9.86
CA ILE A 117 19.84 0.39 -10.02
C ILE A 117 19.49 0.03 -11.45
N GLN A 118 20.19 0.59 -12.44
CA GLN A 118 19.97 0.26 -13.85
C GLN A 118 20.83 -0.93 -14.23
N LEU A 119 20.16 -2.06 -14.49
CA LEU A 119 20.85 -3.28 -14.89
C LEU A 119 21.10 -3.24 -16.41
N PRO A 120 22.23 -3.78 -16.88
CA PRO A 120 22.52 -3.89 -18.30
C PRO A 120 21.44 -4.69 -19.05
N VAL A 121 21.01 -4.22 -20.21
CA VAL A 121 19.93 -4.85 -21.01
C VAL A 121 20.38 -6.20 -21.61
N ASP A 122 21.69 -6.40 -21.75
CA ASP A 122 22.32 -7.62 -22.25
C ASP A 122 22.45 -8.73 -21.20
N GLN A 123 22.31 -8.42 -19.90
CA GLN A 123 22.15 -9.42 -18.85
C GLN A 123 20.72 -9.96 -18.85
N ARG A 124 20.53 -11.11 -19.53
CA ARG A 124 19.20 -11.65 -19.88
C ARG A 124 18.66 -12.74 -18.95
N GLU A 125 19.19 -12.96 -17.74
CA GLU A 125 18.52 -13.91 -16.84
C GLU A 125 17.25 -13.28 -16.27
N PHE A 126 16.12 -13.49 -16.93
CA PHE A 126 14.80 -13.13 -16.45
C PHE A 126 14.11 -14.33 -15.82
N LYS A 127 13.33 -14.09 -14.77
CA LYS A 127 12.56 -15.13 -14.09
C LYS A 127 11.13 -14.65 -13.84
N ARG A 128 10.17 -15.51 -14.21
CA ARG A 128 8.78 -15.37 -13.75
C ARG A 128 8.70 -15.67 -12.26
N ILE A 129 8.11 -14.75 -11.52
CA ILE A 129 8.04 -14.81 -10.06
C ILE A 129 6.57 -14.68 -9.65
N LYS A 130 6.03 -15.78 -9.10
CA LYS A 130 4.66 -15.83 -8.57
C LYS A 130 4.67 -15.50 -7.07
N ILE A 131 3.90 -14.48 -6.68
CA ILE A 131 3.73 -14.04 -5.29
C ILE A 131 2.23 -13.96 -5.02
N PHE A 132 1.73 -14.83 -4.14
CA PHE A 132 0.32 -14.88 -3.74
C PHE A 132 -0.63 -14.81 -4.95
N GLY A 133 -0.57 -15.81 -5.84
CA GLY A 133 -1.46 -15.86 -7.01
C GLY A 133 -1.04 -14.98 -8.19
N MET A 134 -0.41 -13.83 -7.95
CA MET A 134 -0.02 -12.90 -9.03
C MET A 134 1.39 -13.18 -9.57
N GLU A 135 1.54 -13.09 -10.89
CA GLU A 135 2.82 -13.31 -11.58
C GLU A 135 3.40 -12.00 -12.13
N GLY A 136 4.69 -11.80 -11.88
CA GLY A 136 5.50 -10.74 -12.48
C GLY A 136 6.81 -11.32 -13.01
N GLU A 137 7.71 -10.45 -13.45
CA GLU A 137 9.03 -10.86 -13.93
C GLU A 137 10.11 -10.03 -13.24
N GLY A 138 11.23 -10.69 -12.92
CA GLY A 138 12.42 -10.03 -12.44
C GLY A 138 13.64 -10.39 -13.28
N GLN A 139 14.50 -9.40 -13.51
CA GLN A 139 15.85 -9.54 -14.04
C GLN A 139 16.82 -9.88 -12.90
N TYR A 140 17.67 -10.88 -13.11
CA TYR A 140 18.70 -11.27 -12.15
C TYR A 140 19.67 -10.11 -11.93
N VAL A 141 19.96 -9.82 -10.67
CA VAL A 141 20.80 -8.69 -10.27
C VAL A 141 22.29 -8.97 -10.47
N GLY A 142 22.70 -10.24 -10.41
CA GLY A 142 24.10 -10.66 -10.56
C GLY A 142 24.61 -11.46 -9.36
N ASP A 143 25.81 -12.03 -9.54
CA ASP A 143 26.39 -13.00 -8.61
C ASP A 143 26.83 -12.36 -7.29
N GLU A 144 27.25 -11.09 -7.30
CA GLU A 144 27.62 -10.37 -6.08
C GLU A 144 26.46 -10.33 -5.07
N ALA A 145 25.25 -10.03 -5.53
CA ALA A 145 24.06 -10.04 -4.69
C ALA A 145 23.70 -11.45 -4.22
N SER A 146 23.85 -12.45 -5.10
CA SER A 146 23.61 -13.87 -4.79
C SER A 146 24.54 -14.37 -3.68
N GLU A 147 25.84 -14.08 -3.79
CA GLU A 147 26.87 -14.44 -2.82
C GLU A 147 26.64 -13.72 -1.49
N TRP A 148 26.35 -12.41 -1.54
CA TRP A 148 26.08 -11.62 -0.34
C TRP A 148 24.89 -12.15 0.45
N PHE A 149 23.76 -12.41 -0.21
CA PHE A 149 22.59 -12.99 0.46
C PHE A 149 22.85 -14.43 0.90
N SER A 150 23.58 -15.24 0.12
CA SER A 150 23.91 -16.61 0.52
C SER A 150 24.76 -16.64 1.80
N LYS A 151 25.76 -15.75 1.89
CA LYS A 151 26.61 -15.57 3.08
C LYS A 151 25.79 -15.07 4.26
N TYR A 152 25.00 -14.01 4.09
CA TYR A 152 24.16 -13.45 5.17
C TYR A 152 23.11 -14.46 5.67
N MET A 153 22.54 -15.23 4.74
CA MET A 153 21.55 -16.27 5.05
C MET A 153 22.18 -17.54 5.64
N ASN A 154 23.52 -17.67 5.56
CA ASN A 154 24.31 -18.84 5.92
C ASN A 154 23.85 -20.12 5.20
N LYS A 155 23.45 -19.97 3.92
CA LYS A 155 22.94 -21.03 3.04
C LYS A 155 23.22 -20.65 1.59
N PRO A 156 23.72 -21.56 0.73
CA PRO A 156 24.02 -21.24 -0.65
C PRO A 156 22.77 -21.08 -1.53
N GLY A 157 22.95 -20.49 -2.71
CA GLY A 157 22.00 -20.53 -3.82
C GLY A 157 20.89 -19.48 -3.73
N TYR A 158 21.05 -18.42 -2.94
CA TYR A 158 20.11 -17.31 -2.93
C TYR A 158 20.30 -16.46 -4.18
N LYS A 159 19.23 -16.01 -4.81
CA LYS A 159 19.29 -15.14 -5.99
C LYS A 159 18.43 -13.90 -5.80
N MET A 160 18.97 -12.73 -6.12
CA MET A 160 18.25 -11.47 -6.09
C MET A 160 17.78 -11.10 -7.50
N TYR A 161 16.54 -10.62 -7.60
CA TYR A 161 15.93 -10.17 -8.85
C TYR A 161 15.38 -8.76 -8.68
N LYS A 162 15.57 -7.91 -9.69
CA LYS A 162 14.95 -6.60 -9.83
C LYS A 162 13.75 -6.71 -10.76
N LEU A 163 12.64 -6.06 -10.43
CA LEU A 163 11.41 -6.04 -11.22
C LEU A 163 11.67 -5.55 -12.64
N SER A 164 11.33 -6.38 -13.64
CA SER A 164 11.33 -6.05 -15.07
C SER A 164 9.91 -5.90 -15.62
N ARG A 165 8.96 -6.68 -15.09
CA ARG A 165 7.53 -6.59 -15.42
C ARG A 165 6.70 -6.63 -14.15
N THR A 166 5.80 -5.66 -14.01
CA THR A 166 4.85 -5.57 -12.91
C THR A 166 3.87 -6.74 -12.91
N ARG A 167 3.23 -6.94 -11.75
CA ARG A 167 2.10 -7.84 -11.57
C ARG A 167 0.80 -7.09 -11.83
N VAL A 168 -0.24 -7.81 -12.23
CA VAL A 168 -1.59 -7.25 -12.46
C VAL A 168 -2.53 -7.73 -11.36
N ILE A 169 -3.18 -6.80 -10.65
CA ILE A 169 -4.00 -7.15 -9.47
C ILE A 169 -5.15 -8.09 -9.86
N ARG A 170 -5.78 -7.85 -11.01
CA ARG A 170 -6.92 -8.65 -11.50
C ARG A 170 -6.57 -10.10 -11.89
N THR A 171 -5.29 -10.47 -11.91
CA THR A 171 -4.90 -11.88 -12.12
C THR A 171 -4.71 -12.62 -10.79
N HIS A 172 -5.01 -11.99 -9.65
CA HIS A 172 -4.96 -12.67 -8.36
C HIS A 172 -6.06 -13.73 -8.26
N ASP A 173 -5.67 -14.94 -7.84
CA ASP A 173 -6.56 -16.10 -7.74
C ASP A 173 -7.86 -15.80 -6.94
N GLU A 174 -7.74 -15.16 -5.77
CA GLU A 174 -8.89 -14.84 -4.88
C GLU A 174 -9.37 -13.37 -4.91
N TRP A 175 -8.55 -12.43 -5.35
CA TRP A 175 -8.80 -10.98 -5.19
C TRP A 175 -8.95 -10.24 -6.52
N SER A 176 -9.30 -10.96 -7.60
CA SER A 176 -9.38 -10.43 -8.96
C SER A 176 -10.50 -9.42 -9.21
N ASP A 177 -11.52 -9.40 -8.34
CA ASP A 177 -12.69 -8.52 -8.31
C ASP A 177 -12.45 -7.20 -7.56
N ILE A 178 -11.38 -7.09 -6.78
CA ILE A 178 -11.07 -5.87 -6.01
C ILE A 178 -10.35 -4.80 -6.84
N GLY A 179 -9.48 -5.23 -7.76
CA GLY A 179 -8.73 -4.31 -8.64
C GLY A 179 -9.51 -3.92 -9.89
N GLU A 180 -9.17 -2.77 -10.46
CA GLU A 180 -9.65 -2.33 -11.78
C GLU A 180 -8.67 -2.74 -12.90
N ALA A 181 -9.12 -2.58 -14.15
CA ALA A 181 -8.29 -2.94 -15.29
C ALA A 181 -7.04 -2.05 -15.34
N GLY A 182 -5.87 -2.69 -15.41
CA GLY A 182 -4.57 -2.01 -15.44
C GLY A 182 -3.99 -1.70 -14.07
N ASP A 183 -4.68 -1.99 -12.96
CA ASP A 183 -4.10 -1.92 -11.62
C ASP A 183 -2.90 -2.87 -11.51
N GLN A 184 -1.77 -2.32 -11.07
CA GLN A 184 -0.49 -3.00 -11.04
C GLN A 184 0.09 -3.06 -9.63
N ALA A 185 1.02 -3.98 -9.43
CA ALA A 185 1.81 -4.05 -8.22
C ALA A 185 3.25 -4.51 -8.52
N THR A 186 4.21 -4.01 -7.75
CA THR A 186 5.60 -4.50 -7.71
C THR A 186 5.68 -5.83 -6.96
N PHE A 187 6.79 -6.20 -6.30
CA PHE A 187 6.87 -7.42 -5.47
C PHE A 187 6.25 -7.27 -4.06
N GLY A 188 5.34 -6.31 -3.85
CA GLY A 188 4.48 -6.23 -2.66
C GLY A 188 3.67 -7.53 -2.40
N ASP A 189 2.89 -7.60 -1.32
CA ASP A 189 2.05 -8.79 -1.09
C ASP A 189 0.82 -8.77 -2.03
N PHE A 190 0.05 -7.69 -2.01
CA PHE A 190 -1.16 -7.53 -2.84
C PHE A 190 -1.20 -6.18 -3.59
N ALA A 191 -1.36 -5.08 -2.87
CA ALA A 191 -1.61 -3.75 -3.44
C ALA A 191 -0.34 -2.90 -3.61
N PRO A 192 -0.36 -1.88 -4.49
CA PRO A 192 0.74 -0.94 -4.71
C PRO A 192 0.96 0.02 -3.54
N TYR A 193 -0.07 0.33 -2.75
CA TYR A 193 0.02 1.21 -1.59
C TYR A 193 -0.72 0.64 -0.40
N MET A 194 -0.12 0.81 0.79
CA MET A 194 -0.79 0.63 2.07
C MET A 194 -0.82 1.96 2.85
N ILE A 195 -2.01 2.37 3.28
CA ILE A 195 -2.24 3.57 4.10
C ILE A 195 -2.62 3.11 5.52
N LEU A 196 -2.09 3.78 6.55
CA LEU A 196 -2.40 3.48 7.95
C LEU A 196 -2.44 4.75 8.79
N ALA A 197 -3.50 4.90 9.59
CA ALA A 197 -3.63 6.04 10.49
C ALA A 197 -2.79 5.87 11.78
N GLU A 198 -2.20 6.95 12.27
CA GLU A 198 -1.51 6.99 13.58
C GLU A 198 -2.45 6.61 14.72
N ALA A 199 -3.72 7.03 14.64
CA ALA A 199 -4.74 6.72 15.64
C ALA A 199 -4.98 5.20 15.78
N CYS A 200 -4.82 4.42 14.70
CA CYS A 200 -4.90 2.96 14.77
C CYS A 200 -3.76 2.36 15.59
N LEU A 201 -2.53 2.84 15.40
CA LEU A 201 -1.39 2.40 16.19
C LEU A 201 -1.52 2.84 17.65
N ALA A 202 -1.97 4.08 17.89
CA ALA A 202 -2.22 4.57 19.24
C ALA A 202 -3.26 3.72 19.96
N SER A 203 -4.38 3.39 19.30
CA SER A 203 -5.43 2.52 19.85
C SER A 203 -4.90 1.11 20.14
N LEU A 204 -4.13 0.51 19.23
CA LEU A 204 -3.51 -0.80 19.48
C LEU A 204 -2.54 -0.75 20.68
N ASN A 205 -1.72 0.29 20.79
CA ASN A 205 -0.73 0.42 21.85
C ASN A 205 -1.36 0.62 23.23
N GLN A 206 -2.59 1.12 23.34
CA GLN A 206 -3.33 1.17 24.60
C GLN A 206 -3.71 -0.22 25.13
N GLU A 207 -3.79 -1.21 24.24
CA GLU A 207 -4.15 -2.59 24.57
C GLU A 207 -2.92 -3.49 24.84
N LEU A 208 -1.70 -2.95 24.69
CA LEU A 208 -0.45 -3.68 24.80
C LEU A 208 0.35 -3.23 26.02
N SER A 209 1.04 -4.18 26.66
CA SER A 209 1.94 -3.86 27.79
C SER A 209 3.19 -3.09 27.37
N LEU A 210 3.63 -3.28 26.13
CA LEU A 210 4.75 -2.56 25.53
C LEU A 210 4.30 -1.94 24.20
N PRO A 211 4.48 -0.63 24.03
CA PRO A 211 4.10 0.04 22.79
C PRO A 211 4.96 -0.44 21.62
N LEU A 212 4.32 -0.54 20.47
CA LEU A 212 4.91 -0.96 19.21
C LEU A 212 5.06 0.21 18.24
N GLU A 213 5.99 0.04 17.33
CA GLU A 213 6.34 1.01 16.30
C GLU A 213 5.63 0.73 14.96
N MET A 214 5.36 1.80 14.21
CA MET A 214 4.60 1.78 12.96
C MET A 214 5.23 0.87 11.89
N GLU A 215 6.56 0.77 11.88
CA GLU A 215 7.36 0.02 10.90
C GLU A 215 7.05 -1.48 10.91
N ARG A 216 6.52 -2.02 12.02
CA ARG A 216 6.04 -3.42 12.11
C ARG A 216 4.89 -3.69 11.14
N PHE A 217 4.09 -2.66 10.86
CA PHE A 217 2.94 -2.76 9.97
C PHE A 217 3.29 -2.53 8.51
N ARG A 218 4.47 -1.99 8.25
CA ARG A 218 5.03 -1.72 6.93
C ARG A 218 4.15 -0.87 5.99
N PRO A 219 3.44 0.17 6.47
CA PRO A 219 2.67 1.03 5.60
C PRO A 219 3.60 1.80 4.65
N ASN A 220 3.05 2.23 3.51
CA ASN A 220 3.73 3.18 2.62
C ASN A 220 3.43 4.61 3.03
N ILE A 221 2.18 4.89 3.41
CA ILE A 221 1.71 6.22 3.81
C ILE A 221 1.13 6.11 5.23
N VAL A 222 1.62 6.97 6.11
CA VAL A 222 1.09 7.14 7.46
C VAL A 222 0.42 8.50 7.54
N ILE A 223 -0.78 8.53 8.12
CA ILE A 223 -1.62 9.73 8.18
C ILE A 223 -2.12 9.99 9.60
N ASN A 224 -2.42 11.25 9.89
CA ASN A 224 -3.10 11.67 11.13
C ASN A 224 -4.48 12.28 10.84
N GLY A 225 -5.11 12.89 11.84
CA GLY A 225 -6.38 13.63 11.73
C GLY A 225 -7.64 12.78 11.81
N LEU A 226 -7.50 11.45 11.74
CA LEU A 226 -8.60 10.50 11.84
C LEU A 226 -8.76 9.93 13.24
N ASN A 227 -9.98 9.51 13.57
CA ASN A 227 -10.19 8.58 14.68
C ASN A 227 -9.64 7.19 14.31
N ALA A 228 -9.36 6.37 15.32
CA ALA A 228 -8.91 5.00 15.10
C ALA A 228 -9.89 4.23 14.20
N PHE A 229 -9.34 3.62 13.15
CA PHE A 229 -10.04 2.78 12.18
C PHE A 229 -11.05 3.50 11.30
N GLU A 230 -11.01 4.84 11.25
CA GLU A 230 -11.90 5.61 10.39
C GLU A 230 -11.59 5.38 8.90
N GLU A 231 -10.35 5.02 8.57
CA GLU A 231 -9.95 4.70 7.20
C GLU A 231 -10.67 3.47 6.61
N ASP A 232 -11.16 2.55 7.46
CA ASP A 232 -11.93 1.38 7.03
C ASP A 232 -13.21 1.81 6.30
N LYS A 233 -13.80 2.95 6.69
CA LYS A 233 -15.08 3.47 6.18
C LYS A 233 -14.95 4.12 4.81
N TRP A 234 -13.75 4.13 4.23
CA TRP A 234 -13.52 4.62 2.87
C TRP A 234 -13.87 3.57 1.81
N GLU A 235 -14.19 2.36 2.24
CA GLU A 235 -14.93 1.37 1.46
C GLU A 235 -16.18 1.98 0.79
N GLY A 236 -16.52 1.47 -0.39
CA GLY A 236 -17.65 1.99 -1.18
C GLY A 236 -17.28 3.11 -2.17
N GLY A 237 -16.00 3.25 -2.52
CA GLY A 237 -15.56 4.06 -3.67
C GLY A 237 -15.28 5.54 -3.35
N ARG A 238 -14.98 5.89 -2.09
CA ARG A 238 -14.48 7.23 -1.77
C ARG A 238 -13.11 7.43 -2.40
N LYS A 239 -12.92 8.55 -3.10
CA LYS A 239 -11.62 8.96 -3.61
C LYS A 239 -10.82 9.62 -2.49
N ILE A 240 -9.55 9.23 -2.36
CA ILE A 240 -8.62 9.73 -1.35
C ILE A 240 -7.55 10.53 -2.09
N LYS A 241 -7.51 11.85 -1.94
CA LYS A 241 -6.47 12.67 -2.57
C LYS A 241 -5.37 13.00 -1.56
N ILE A 242 -4.12 12.75 -1.95
CA ILE A 242 -2.92 13.07 -1.18
C ILE A 242 -1.87 13.59 -2.15
N GLY A 243 -1.41 14.83 -1.96
CA GLY A 243 -0.52 15.49 -2.92
C GLY A 243 -1.13 15.51 -4.33
N ASP A 244 -0.36 15.03 -5.30
CA ASP A 244 -0.78 14.94 -6.71
C ASP A 244 -1.58 13.67 -7.02
N VAL A 245 -1.72 12.73 -6.07
CA VAL A 245 -2.27 11.40 -6.31
C VAL A 245 -3.69 11.31 -5.77
N VAL A 246 -4.59 10.78 -6.59
CA VAL A 246 -5.92 10.35 -6.15
C VAL A 246 -5.93 8.83 -6.09
N PHE A 247 -6.30 8.27 -4.94
CA PHE A 247 -6.40 6.85 -4.72
C PHE A 247 -7.86 6.40 -4.64
N ARG A 248 -8.09 5.14 -5.03
CA ARG A 248 -9.26 4.35 -4.66
C ARG A 248 -8.88 3.37 -3.56
N TYR A 249 -9.80 3.18 -2.61
CA TYR A 249 -9.76 2.06 -1.69
C TYR A 249 -9.85 0.74 -2.47
N LEU A 250 -9.00 -0.23 -2.11
CA LEU A 250 -9.10 -1.60 -2.61
C LEU A 250 -9.79 -2.48 -1.56
N ASN A 251 -9.10 -2.70 -0.44
CA ASN A 251 -9.56 -3.58 0.63
C ASN A 251 -8.82 -3.29 1.93
N ASN A 252 -9.35 -3.77 3.06
CA ASN A 252 -8.66 -3.70 4.34
C ASN A 252 -7.42 -4.61 4.35
N CYS A 253 -6.34 -4.16 4.98
CA CYS A 253 -5.08 -4.90 5.01
C CYS A 253 -5.12 -6.00 6.07
N ALA A 254 -5.28 -7.25 5.64
CA ALA A 254 -5.18 -8.41 6.50
C ALA A 254 -3.76 -8.60 7.06
N ARG A 255 -3.68 -8.80 8.38
CA ARG A 255 -2.39 -8.91 9.08
C ARG A 255 -1.98 -10.36 9.26
N CYS A 256 -0.84 -10.70 8.67
CA CYS A 256 -0.13 -11.96 8.90
C CYS A 256 0.78 -11.88 10.15
N SER A 257 1.65 -12.87 10.34
CA SER A 257 2.59 -12.91 11.48
C SER A 257 3.81 -11.99 11.37
N LEU A 258 3.92 -11.18 10.30
CA LEU A 258 5.06 -10.27 10.11
C LEU A 258 5.20 -9.23 11.24
N PRO A 259 4.13 -8.56 11.72
CA PRO A 259 4.26 -7.51 12.75
C PRO A 259 4.84 -7.98 14.09
N ILE A 260 4.87 -9.29 14.33
CA ILE A 260 5.52 -9.89 15.51
C ILE A 260 7.05 -9.69 15.47
N VAL A 261 7.62 -9.59 14.26
CA VAL A 261 9.06 -9.40 14.09
C VAL A 261 9.45 -8.00 14.56
N ASN A 262 10.42 -7.94 15.46
CA ASN A 262 11.01 -6.68 15.91
C ASN A 262 11.94 -6.13 14.82
N PRO A 263 11.65 -4.95 14.24
CA PRO A 263 12.44 -4.40 13.14
C PRO A 263 13.85 -3.95 13.55
N LYS A 264 14.11 -3.77 14.84
CA LYS A 264 15.41 -3.34 15.39
C LYS A 264 16.33 -4.52 15.70
N THR A 265 15.77 -5.62 16.19
CA THR A 265 16.56 -6.80 16.63
C THR A 265 16.50 -7.97 15.66
N GLY A 266 15.55 -7.98 14.72
CA GLY A 266 15.35 -9.12 13.83
C GLY A 266 14.87 -10.37 14.56
N GLU A 267 14.28 -10.22 15.74
CA GLU A 267 13.72 -11.34 16.52
C GLU A 267 12.21 -11.45 16.33
N LYS A 268 11.70 -12.68 16.38
CA LYS A 268 10.25 -12.97 16.40
C LYS A 268 9.94 -13.73 17.69
N LYS A 269 9.30 -13.07 18.65
CA LYS A 269 8.99 -13.64 19.97
C LYS A 269 7.51 -13.44 20.31
N GLY A 270 6.90 -14.47 20.87
CA GLY A 270 5.49 -14.44 21.28
C GLY A 270 4.51 -14.32 20.11
N GLU A 271 3.32 -13.80 20.42
CA GLU A 271 2.20 -13.69 19.47
C GLU A 271 1.74 -12.25 19.25
N GLU A 272 2.29 -11.28 19.98
CA GLU A 272 1.91 -9.87 19.85
C GLU A 272 2.60 -9.21 18.63
N PRO A 273 1.92 -8.29 17.93
CA PRO A 273 0.57 -7.76 18.20
C PRO A 273 -0.58 -8.59 17.65
N LEU A 274 -0.31 -9.74 17.00
CA LEU A 274 -1.34 -10.46 16.26
C LEU A 274 -2.45 -11.01 17.17
N LYS A 275 -2.09 -11.46 18.38
CA LYS A 275 -3.05 -11.89 19.40
C LYS A 275 -4.02 -10.75 19.78
N THR A 276 -3.49 -9.57 20.11
CA THR A 276 -4.32 -8.40 20.44
C THR A 276 -5.15 -7.95 19.25
N LEU A 277 -4.57 -7.87 18.05
CA LEU A 277 -5.31 -7.52 16.84
C LEU A 277 -6.46 -8.48 16.55
N ARG A 278 -6.30 -9.79 16.76
CA ARG A 278 -7.40 -10.75 16.61
C ARG A 278 -8.54 -10.51 17.59
N ARG A 279 -8.27 -9.97 18.78
CA ARG A 279 -9.32 -9.64 19.75
C ARG A 279 -10.09 -8.39 19.34
N ILE A 280 -9.40 -7.35 18.87
CA ILE A 280 -10.01 -6.03 18.65
C ILE A 280 -10.37 -5.73 17.20
N ARG A 281 -9.84 -6.49 16.24
CA ARG A 281 -9.87 -6.17 14.80
C ARG A 281 -10.15 -7.39 13.91
N LEU A 282 -10.75 -8.44 14.47
CA LEU A 282 -11.27 -9.54 13.67
C LEU A 282 -12.72 -9.20 13.26
N PRO A 283 -13.03 -9.05 11.96
CA PRO A 283 -14.37 -8.66 11.51
C PRO A 283 -15.41 -9.75 11.76
N GLU A 284 -16.62 -9.36 12.17
CA GLU A 284 -17.75 -10.26 12.42
C GLU A 284 -18.40 -10.74 11.11
N ASP A 285 -18.67 -9.82 10.18
CA ASP A 285 -19.19 -10.10 8.83
C ASP A 285 -18.04 -10.06 7.81
N ARG A 286 -17.31 -11.17 7.71
CA ARG A 286 -16.06 -11.22 6.95
C ARG A 286 -16.26 -11.73 5.54
N ASP A 287 -15.58 -11.05 4.62
CA ASP A 287 -15.17 -11.70 3.39
C ASP A 287 -14.35 -12.97 3.72
N PRO A 288 -14.75 -14.16 3.24
CA PRO A 288 -14.07 -15.42 3.56
C PRO A 288 -12.59 -15.41 3.18
N ARG A 289 -12.17 -14.56 2.24
CA ARG A 289 -10.77 -14.40 1.80
C ARG A 289 -9.84 -13.90 2.90
N TYR A 290 -10.37 -13.26 3.95
CA TYR A 290 -9.55 -12.84 5.09
C TYR A 290 -9.29 -13.95 6.12
N ASP A 291 -10.01 -15.06 6.04
CA ASP A 291 -9.96 -16.17 7.00
C ASP A 291 -9.97 -15.69 8.47
N ARG A 292 -8.91 -15.94 9.25
CA ARG A 292 -8.77 -15.53 10.65
C ARG A 292 -7.78 -14.38 10.83
N SER A 293 -7.55 -13.61 9.78
CA SER A 293 -6.62 -12.49 9.79
C SER A 293 -7.32 -11.23 10.30
N PRO A 294 -6.80 -10.55 11.34
CA PRO A 294 -7.33 -9.26 11.74
C PRO A 294 -6.94 -8.18 10.72
N LEU A 295 -7.71 -7.09 10.71
CA LEU A 295 -7.59 -6.00 9.73
C LEU A 295 -6.93 -4.76 10.35
N PHE A 296 -5.88 -4.24 9.71
CA PHE A 296 -5.17 -3.07 10.23
C PHE A 296 -4.49 -2.27 9.09
N GLY A 297 -5.03 -1.08 8.82
CA GLY A 297 -4.71 -0.26 7.65
C GLY A 297 -5.47 -0.70 6.41
N ILE A 298 -5.37 0.09 5.35
CA ILE A 298 -6.06 -0.14 4.07
C ILE A 298 -5.06 -0.28 2.92
N ASN A 299 -5.44 -1.07 1.93
CA ASN A 299 -4.77 -1.15 0.65
C ASN A 299 -5.45 -0.19 -0.33
N ALA A 300 -4.65 0.47 -1.17
CA ALA A 300 -5.13 1.45 -2.13
C ALA A 300 -4.41 1.31 -3.47
N ALA A 301 -5.11 1.71 -4.55
CA ALA A 301 -4.55 1.87 -5.88
C ALA A 301 -4.78 3.30 -6.38
N PRO A 302 -3.85 3.87 -7.15
CA PRO A 302 -4.05 5.17 -7.77
C PRO A 302 -5.14 5.10 -8.84
N ASP A 303 -5.98 6.13 -8.87
CA ASP A 303 -7.04 6.37 -9.85
C ASP A 303 -6.53 7.19 -11.06
N THR A 304 -5.36 7.81 -10.90
CA THR A 304 -4.72 8.64 -11.93
C THR A 304 -3.67 7.83 -12.69
N ASP A 305 -3.69 7.92 -14.02
CA ASP A 305 -2.57 7.46 -14.85
C ASP A 305 -1.43 8.50 -14.80
N GLY A 306 -0.19 8.01 -14.80
CA GLY A 306 1.02 8.85 -14.75
C GLY A 306 1.69 8.91 -13.38
N MET A 307 2.71 9.77 -13.29
CA MET A 307 3.50 9.96 -12.08
C MET A 307 2.93 11.13 -11.26
N GLY A 308 2.65 10.89 -9.98
CA GLY A 308 2.39 11.94 -8.99
C GLY A 308 3.51 12.04 -7.95
N VAL A 309 3.46 13.04 -7.08
CA VAL A 309 4.36 13.18 -5.94
C VAL A 309 3.55 13.36 -4.66
N ILE A 310 4.01 12.70 -3.60
CA ILE A 310 3.52 12.92 -2.23
C ILE A 310 4.69 13.39 -1.37
N ARG A 311 4.40 14.29 -0.43
CA ARG A 311 5.32 14.85 0.56
C ARG A 311 4.79 14.65 1.96
N GLN A 312 5.70 14.55 2.92
CA GLN A 312 5.33 14.69 4.32
C GLN A 312 4.65 16.05 4.54
N GLY A 313 3.55 16.06 5.28
CA GLY A 313 2.73 17.24 5.53
C GLY A 313 1.65 17.50 4.48
N ASP A 314 1.61 16.77 3.35
CA ASP A 314 0.52 16.90 2.38
C ASP A 314 -0.83 16.61 3.04
N ALA A 315 -1.82 17.44 2.72
CA ALA A 315 -3.19 17.24 3.18
C ALA A 315 -3.78 15.94 2.62
N VAL A 316 -4.51 15.22 3.47
CA VAL A 316 -5.29 14.04 3.12
C VAL A 316 -6.74 14.48 2.96
N MET A 317 -7.26 14.32 1.74
CA MET A 317 -8.60 14.79 1.39
C MET A 317 -9.50 13.61 0.97
N ILE A 318 -10.73 13.60 1.46
CA ILE A 318 -11.72 12.57 1.11
C ILE A 318 -12.85 13.19 0.30
N TRP A 319 -13.23 12.52 -0.78
CA TRP A 319 -14.38 12.89 -1.60
C TRP A 319 -15.69 12.63 -0.84
N SER A 320 -16.44 13.68 -0.51
CA SER A 320 -17.70 13.64 0.27
C SER A 320 -18.75 14.61 -0.24
#